data_AF-A0AAN7Z0M5-F1
#
_entry.id   AF-A0AAN7Z0M5-F1
#
_cell.length_a   1.000
_cell.length_b   1.000
_cell.length_c   1.000
_cell.angle_alpha   90.00
_cell.angle_beta   90.00
_cell.angle_gamma   90.00
#
_symmetry.space_group_name_H-M   'P 1'
#
loop_
_entity.id
_entity.type
_entity.pdbx_description
1 polymer ?
#
loop_
_entity_poly.entity_id
_entity_poly.type
_entity_poly.pdbx_seq_one_letter_code
_entity_poly.pdbx_strand_id
1 'polypeptide(L)'
;MSSAIEMYAYSQYNVIGISKKAADVIRADNSGPFPQPNPASNVLPHNRVEAVTHGVSFRGLTGPGLRPTTRRYMKGVPKTFEGITTDWTESGDLVRFFREHVGEPTLRSILGPTMFRLNPTFLNDIFEYDRVLPYFPLGLPRFLLPKAYRIRERLADHFKSWYKYAREHADPSLVDPDGDGDPIWGSELMRNRQALLNADHHDDDTLAHLDTGLAWAYVHPFGNTFEATLY
;
A
#
# COMPACT_ATOMS: atom_id res chain seq x y z
N MET A 1 5.25 -3.99 -25.90
CA MET A 1 4.67 -3.50 -24.62
C MET A 1 5.74 -2.83 -23.73
N SER A 2 6.68 -2.07 -24.30
CA SER A 2 7.80 -1.47 -23.52
C SER A 2 7.41 -0.19 -22.75
N SER A 3 6.37 0.52 -23.18
CA SER A 3 5.99 1.81 -22.58
C SER A 3 5.41 1.71 -21.16
N ALA A 4 4.59 0.68 -20.88
CA ALA A 4 3.92 0.54 -19.58
C ALA A 4 4.89 0.15 -18.45
N ILE A 5 5.83 -0.77 -18.72
CA ILE A 5 6.82 -1.20 -17.73
C ILE A 5 7.83 -0.08 -17.41
N GLU A 6 8.20 0.74 -18.40
CA GLU A 6 9.04 1.90 -18.19
C GLU A 6 8.36 2.96 -17.32
N MET A 7 7.08 3.27 -17.59
CA MET A 7 6.31 4.19 -16.74
C MET A 7 6.15 3.64 -15.32
N TYR A 8 5.90 2.34 -15.18
CA TYR A 8 5.80 1.69 -13.89
C TYR A 8 7.12 1.78 -13.10
N ALA A 9 8.24 1.38 -13.70
CA ALA A 9 9.56 1.48 -13.07
C ALA A 9 9.96 2.93 -12.75
N TYR A 10 9.61 3.88 -13.62
CA TYR A 10 9.81 5.30 -13.36
C TYR A 10 9.04 5.75 -12.11
N SER A 11 7.76 5.37 -12.00
CA SER A 11 6.93 5.68 -10.84
C SER A 11 7.49 5.05 -9.56
N GLN A 12 7.86 3.77 -9.62
CA GLN A 12 8.42 3.09 -8.45
C GLN A 12 9.72 3.75 -7.97
N TYR A 13 10.60 4.14 -8.88
CA TYR A 13 11.87 4.78 -8.53
C TYR A 13 11.71 6.23 -8.06
N ASN A 14 11.07 7.08 -8.88
CA ASN A 14 11.05 8.53 -8.63
C ASN A 14 10.00 8.92 -7.60
N VAL A 15 8.81 8.31 -7.69
CA VAL A 15 7.66 8.65 -6.83
C VAL A 15 7.72 7.84 -5.54
N ILE A 16 7.65 6.51 -5.66
CA ILE A 16 7.53 5.61 -4.51
C ILE A 16 8.85 5.48 -3.73
N GLY A 17 9.99 5.54 -4.41
CA GLY A 17 11.31 5.66 -3.79
C GLY A 17 12.13 4.38 -3.69
N ILE A 18 11.80 3.33 -4.45
CA ILE A 18 12.63 2.11 -4.46
C ILE A 18 14.05 2.40 -4.97
N SER A 19 15.00 1.51 -4.68
CA SER A 19 16.37 1.64 -5.17
C SER A 19 16.44 1.58 -6.71
N LYS A 20 17.48 2.19 -7.29
CA LYS A 20 17.71 2.09 -8.75
C LYS A 20 17.85 0.62 -9.19
N LYS A 21 18.53 -0.22 -8.39
CA LYS A 21 18.73 -1.64 -8.70
C LYS A 21 17.41 -2.41 -8.77
N ALA A 22 16.52 -2.18 -7.80
CA ALA A 22 15.17 -2.76 -7.83
C ALA A 22 14.37 -2.26 -9.04
N ALA A 23 14.44 -0.96 -9.35
CA ALA A 23 13.78 -0.41 -10.52
C ALA A 23 14.33 -0.99 -11.84
N ASP A 24 15.62 -1.27 -11.93
CA ASP A 24 16.24 -1.91 -13.09
C ASP A 24 15.75 -3.36 -13.27
N VAL A 25 15.48 -4.09 -12.18
CA VAL A 25 14.84 -5.43 -12.24
C VAL A 25 13.43 -5.33 -12.80
N ILE A 26 12.65 -4.33 -12.36
CA ILE A 26 11.32 -4.08 -12.93
C ILE A 26 11.39 -3.75 -14.42
N ARG A 27 12.33 -2.88 -14.86
CA ARG A 27 12.51 -2.54 -16.29
C ARG A 27 12.90 -3.76 -17.13
N ALA A 28 13.68 -4.66 -16.56
CA ALA A 28 14.12 -5.87 -17.24
C ALA A 28 13.01 -6.92 -17.39
N ASP A 29 11.91 -6.81 -16.64
CA ASP A 29 10.78 -7.74 -16.74
C ASP A 29 10.01 -7.54 -18.05
N ASN A 30 10.30 -8.40 -19.03
CA ASN A 30 9.58 -8.48 -20.31
C ASN A 30 8.63 -9.70 -20.37
N SER A 31 8.36 -10.34 -19.22
CA SER A 31 7.58 -11.59 -19.15
C SER A 31 6.06 -11.37 -19.20
N GLY A 32 5.58 -10.18 -18.83
CA GLY A 32 4.15 -9.82 -18.82
C GLY A 32 3.41 -10.24 -17.54
N PRO A 33 2.17 -9.75 -17.33
CA PRO A 33 1.42 -9.88 -16.07
C PRO A 33 0.70 -11.22 -15.88
N PHE A 34 0.69 -12.09 -16.91
CA PHE A 34 -0.10 -13.31 -16.93
C PHE A 34 0.69 -14.51 -16.38
N PRO A 35 0.00 -15.58 -15.92
CA PRO A 35 0.69 -16.78 -15.45
C PRO A 35 1.67 -17.35 -16.47
N GLN A 36 1.28 -17.38 -17.75
CA GLN A 36 2.17 -17.78 -18.84
C GLN A 36 3.04 -16.60 -19.27
N PRO A 37 4.39 -16.73 -19.21
CA PRO A 37 5.28 -15.67 -19.65
C PRO A 37 5.21 -15.50 -21.16
N ASN A 38 5.57 -14.32 -21.65
CA ASN A 38 5.92 -14.11 -23.05
C ASN A 38 6.96 -15.16 -23.48
N PRO A 39 6.71 -15.96 -24.54
CA PRO A 39 7.65 -16.99 -25.01
C PRO A 39 9.05 -16.47 -25.35
N ALA A 40 9.19 -15.17 -25.67
CA ALA A 40 10.47 -14.54 -25.95
C ALA A 40 11.19 -13.99 -24.70
N SER A 41 10.57 -14.09 -23.52
CA SER A 41 11.15 -13.63 -22.26
C SER A 41 12.24 -14.60 -21.76
N ASN A 42 13.31 -14.04 -21.23
CA ASN A 42 14.40 -14.75 -20.57
C ASN A 42 14.48 -14.45 -19.06
N VAL A 43 13.43 -13.82 -18.51
CA VAL A 43 13.35 -13.42 -17.11
C VAL A 43 13.18 -14.65 -16.22
N LEU A 44 13.96 -14.74 -15.15
CA LEU A 44 13.85 -15.83 -14.17
C LEU A 44 12.48 -15.79 -13.47
N PRO A 45 11.89 -16.94 -13.10
CA PRO A 45 10.55 -16.99 -12.51
C PRO A 45 10.32 -16.04 -11.32
N HIS A 46 11.30 -15.87 -10.43
CA HIS A 46 11.21 -14.97 -9.27
C HIS A 46 11.38 -13.48 -9.62
N ASN A 47 11.93 -13.16 -10.80
CA ASN A 47 12.08 -11.80 -11.31
C ASN A 47 10.91 -11.35 -12.20
N ARG A 48 9.84 -12.15 -12.29
CA ARG A 48 8.59 -11.80 -12.98
C ARG A 48 7.72 -10.89 -12.12
N VAL A 49 8.25 -9.70 -11.79
CA VAL A 49 7.64 -8.74 -10.85
C VAL A 49 6.21 -8.38 -11.26
N GLU A 50 5.96 -8.17 -12.55
CA GLU A 50 4.63 -7.78 -13.03
C GLU A 50 3.61 -8.90 -12.80
N ALA A 51 3.97 -10.13 -13.16
CA ALA A 51 3.10 -11.30 -12.97
C ALA A 51 2.77 -11.55 -11.49
N VAL A 52 3.78 -11.44 -10.61
CA VAL A 52 3.59 -11.62 -9.17
C VAL A 52 2.71 -10.50 -8.60
N THR A 53 3.04 -9.24 -8.88
CA THR A 53 2.31 -8.08 -8.36
C THR A 53 0.86 -8.07 -8.84
N HIS A 54 0.65 -8.34 -10.14
CA HIS A 54 -0.68 -8.44 -10.73
C HIS A 54 -1.46 -9.63 -10.14
N GLY A 55 -0.84 -10.81 -10.04
CA GLY A 55 -1.49 -12.00 -9.50
C GLY A 55 -1.91 -11.86 -8.03
N VAL A 56 -1.04 -11.28 -7.20
CA VAL A 56 -1.34 -11.03 -5.78
C VAL A 56 -2.46 -9.99 -5.62
N SER A 57 -2.39 -8.89 -6.37
CA SER A 57 -3.43 -7.85 -6.36
C SER A 57 -4.76 -8.38 -6.86
N PHE A 58 -4.77 -9.11 -7.99
CA PHE A 58 -5.98 -9.68 -8.57
C PHE A 58 -6.66 -10.66 -7.60
N ARG A 59 -5.89 -11.56 -6.96
CA ARG A 59 -6.45 -12.48 -5.97
C ARG A 59 -7.02 -11.77 -4.74
N GLY A 60 -6.30 -10.79 -4.18
CA GLY A 60 -6.72 -10.10 -2.97
C GLY A 60 -7.80 -9.02 -3.16
N LEU A 61 -7.93 -8.46 -4.37
CA LEU A 61 -8.78 -7.28 -4.62
C LEU A 61 -9.93 -7.53 -5.57
N THR A 62 -10.20 -8.78 -5.92
CA THR A 62 -11.36 -9.12 -6.75
C THR A 62 -12.16 -10.29 -6.17
N GLY A 63 -13.43 -10.34 -6.53
CA GLY A 63 -14.30 -11.49 -6.28
C GLY A 63 -14.28 -11.97 -4.82
N PRO A 64 -14.11 -13.30 -4.58
CA PRO A 64 -14.08 -13.85 -3.23
C PRO A 64 -12.93 -13.36 -2.34
N GLY A 65 -11.77 -13.02 -2.90
CA GLY A 65 -10.60 -12.62 -2.09
C GLY A 65 -10.73 -11.23 -1.46
N LEU A 66 -11.52 -10.33 -2.06
CA LEU A 66 -11.81 -9.03 -1.46
C LEU A 66 -12.82 -9.12 -0.29
N ARG A 67 -13.69 -10.13 -0.30
CA ARG A 67 -14.85 -10.23 0.59
C ARG A 67 -14.51 -10.16 2.08
N PRO A 68 -13.48 -10.86 2.59
CA PRO A 68 -13.14 -10.79 4.01
C PRO A 68 -12.66 -9.39 4.42
N THR A 69 -11.81 -8.76 3.60
CA THR A 69 -11.35 -7.38 3.80
C THR A 69 -12.54 -6.41 3.82
N THR A 70 -13.49 -6.52 2.89
CA THR A 70 -14.73 -5.72 2.90
C THR A 70 -15.54 -5.93 4.18
N ARG A 71 -15.65 -7.17 4.69
CA ARG A 71 -16.37 -7.43 5.95
C ARG A 71 -15.70 -6.78 7.14
N ARG A 72 -14.36 -6.80 7.23
CA ARG A 72 -13.63 -6.08 8.28
C ARG A 72 -13.82 -4.58 8.19
N TYR A 73 -13.75 -4.02 6.97
CA TYR A 73 -14.07 -2.61 6.74
C TYR A 73 -15.49 -2.25 7.21
N MET A 74 -16.51 -3.00 6.78
CA MET A 74 -17.91 -2.75 7.17
C MET A 74 -18.18 -2.92 8.67
N LYS A 75 -17.37 -3.70 9.39
CA LYS A 75 -17.41 -3.80 10.85
C LYS A 75 -16.66 -2.65 11.55
N GLY A 76 -15.65 -2.08 10.89
CA GLY A 76 -14.79 -1.02 11.44
C GLY A 76 -15.40 0.36 11.31
N VAL A 77 -15.99 0.67 10.15
CA VAL A 77 -16.54 2.01 9.86
C VAL A 77 -17.60 2.45 10.88
N PRO A 78 -18.64 1.67 11.24
CA PRO A 78 -19.64 2.14 12.20
C PRO A 78 -19.05 2.57 13.55
N LYS A 79 -17.95 1.93 13.98
CA LYS A 79 -17.28 2.24 15.25
C LYS A 79 -16.65 3.63 15.25
N THR A 80 -16.24 4.14 14.09
CA THR A 80 -15.69 5.50 14.02
C THR A 80 -16.77 6.56 14.22
N PHE A 81 -18.05 6.21 14.08
CA PHE A 81 -19.18 7.12 14.25
C PHE A 81 -19.85 7.06 15.63
N GLU A 82 -19.44 6.15 16.55
CA GLU A 82 -20.08 5.95 17.85
C GLU A 82 -20.04 7.20 18.77
N GLY A 83 -19.22 8.20 18.46
CA GLY A 83 -19.14 9.48 19.19
C GLY A 83 -19.74 10.68 18.45
N ILE A 84 -20.32 10.49 17.26
CA ILE A 84 -20.92 11.57 16.48
C ILE A 84 -22.38 11.75 16.91
N THR A 85 -22.74 12.99 17.25
CA THR A 85 -24.13 13.34 17.59
C THR A 85 -25.04 13.25 16.36
N THR A 86 -26.33 12.99 16.59
CA THR A 86 -27.37 13.07 15.57
C THR A 86 -27.79 14.51 15.27
N ASP A 87 -27.38 15.46 16.10
CA ASP A 87 -27.67 16.88 15.90
C ASP A 87 -26.78 17.47 14.79
N TRP A 88 -27.31 18.49 14.10
CA TRP A 88 -26.53 19.26 13.15
C TRP A 88 -25.31 19.87 13.84
N THR A 89 -24.13 19.48 13.38
CA THR A 89 -22.85 19.96 13.87
C THR A 89 -21.99 20.42 12.70
N GLU A 90 -21.31 21.55 12.88
CA GLU A 90 -20.36 22.05 11.89
C GLU A 90 -19.04 21.29 12.03
N SER A 91 -18.60 20.64 10.96
CA SER A 91 -17.27 20.02 10.88
C SER A 91 -16.32 20.95 10.13
N GLY A 92 -15.24 21.36 10.80
CA GLY A 92 -14.31 22.37 10.25
C GLY A 92 -13.38 21.86 9.14
N ASP A 93 -13.32 20.55 8.89
CA ASP A 93 -12.47 19.97 7.85
C ASP A 93 -13.10 18.66 7.33
N LEU A 94 -13.82 18.77 6.21
CA LEU A 94 -14.50 17.64 5.57
C LEU A 94 -13.51 16.58 5.08
N VAL A 95 -12.32 16.99 4.64
CA VAL A 95 -11.28 16.07 4.18
C VAL A 95 -10.80 15.24 5.37
N ARG A 96 -10.46 15.90 6.46
CA ARG A 96 -10.08 15.23 7.72
C ARG A 96 -11.17 14.27 8.20
N PHE A 97 -12.44 14.67 8.09
CA PHE A 97 -13.56 13.80 8.45
C PHE A 97 -13.53 12.47 7.67
N PHE A 98 -13.40 12.51 6.33
CA PHE A 98 -13.30 11.29 5.53
C PHE A 98 -12.02 10.48 5.82
N ARG A 99 -10.90 11.16 6.09
CA ARG A 99 -9.64 10.50 6.45
C ARG A 99 -9.78 9.66 7.71
N GLU A 100 -10.41 10.20 8.74
CA GLU A 100 -10.60 9.54 10.03
C GLU A 100 -11.69 8.46 9.98
N HIS A 101 -12.81 8.71 9.30
CA HIS A 101 -13.99 7.83 9.37
C HIS A 101 -14.08 6.81 8.22
N VAL A 102 -13.31 7.00 7.16
CA VAL A 102 -13.29 6.11 5.99
C VAL A 102 -11.88 5.61 5.71
N GLY A 103 -10.91 6.54 5.60
CA GLY A 103 -9.52 6.20 5.27
C GLY A 103 -8.85 5.28 6.30
N GLU A 104 -8.95 5.60 7.59
CA GLU A 104 -8.37 4.77 8.65
C GLU A 104 -9.00 3.35 8.70
N PRO A 105 -10.34 3.17 8.73
CA PRO A 105 -10.94 1.85 8.63
C PRO A 105 -10.53 1.06 7.38
N THR A 106 -10.40 1.73 6.22
CA THR A 106 -9.92 1.09 4.98
C THR A 106 -8.51 0.53 5.20
N LEU A 107 -7.55 1.36 5.61
CA LEU A 107 -6.18 0.92 5.82
C LEU A 107 -6.06 -0.14 6.92
N ARG A 108 -6.80 -0.02 8.04
CA ARG A 108 -6.84 -1.04 9.10
C ARG A 108 -7.36 -2.38 8.62
N SER A 109 -8.32 -2.40 7.70
CA SER A 109 -8.86 -3.65 7.16
C SER A 109 -7.83 -4.43 6.31
N ILE A 110 -6.84 -3.73 5.76
CA ILE A 110 -5.81 -4.27 4.86
C ILE A 110 -4.50 -4.53 5.61
N LEU A 111 -4.00 -3.56 6.37
CA LEU A 111 -2.72 -3.61 7.07
C LEU A 111 -2.82 -4.18 8.49
N GLY A 112 -4.05 -4.37 8.98
CA GLY A 112 -4.30 -4.89 10.32
C GLY A 112 -4.06 -3.86 11.44
N PRO A 113 -4.45 -4.19 12.68
CA PRO A 113 -4.35 -3.28 13.82
C PRO A 113 -2.90 -3.08 14.29
N THR A 114 -2.02 -4.07 14.12
CA THR A 114 -0.63 -3.98 14.60
C THR A 114 0.16 -2.88 13.91
N MET A 115 -0.03 -2.63 12.61
CA MET A 115 0.59 -1.51 11.88
C MET A 115 0.37 -0.17 12.62
N PHE A 116 -0.87 0.12 13.01
CA PHE A 116 -1.24 1.36 13.67
C PHE A 116 -0.80 1.42 15.13
N ARG A 117 -0.73 0.28 15.81
CA ARG A 117 -0.23 0.20 17.19
C ARG A 117 1.27 0.49 17.25
N LEU A 118 2.04 -0.05 16.31
CA LEU A 118 3.49 0.18 16.23
C LEU A 118 3.83 1.56 15.68
N ASN A 119 2.99 2.08 14.79
CA ASN A 119 3.23 3.33 14.07
C ASN A 119 2.03 4.30 14.24
N PRO A 120 1.87 4.96 15.40
CA PRO A 120 0.73 5.84 15.66
C PRO A 120 0.60 7.03 14.70
N THR A 121 1.71 7.45 14.06
CA THR A 121 1.72 8.55 13.09
C THR A 121 1.44 8.11 11.65
N PHE A 122 1.38 6.80 11.38
CA PHE A 122 1.30 6.24 10.02
C PHE A 122 0.17 6.87 9.18
N LEU A 123 -1.02 7.02 9.77
CA LEU A 123 -2.16 7.61 9.09
C LEU A 123 -1.91 9.08 8.70
N ASN A 124 -1.34 9.88 9.59
CA ASN A 124 -1.02 11.27 9.25
C ASN A 124 0.05 11.34 8.16
N ASP A 125 1.01 10.43 8.22
CA ASP A 125 2.15 10.40 7.31
C ASP A 125 1.73 10.00 5.90
N ILE A 126 0.78 9.06 5.74
CA ILE A 126 0.28 8.67 4.42
C ILE A 126 -0.52 9.80 3.74
N PHE A 127 -1.23 10.61 4.53
CA PHE A 127 -1.93 11.79 4.02
C PHE A 127 -1.01 12.99 3.78
N GLU A 128 0.06 13.13 4.56
CA GLU A 128 1.12 14.10 4.28
C GLU A 128 1.86 13.72 2.98
N TYR A 129 2.08 12.43 2.77
CA TYR A 129 2.68 11.89 1.55
C TYR A 129 1.84 12.18 0.31
N ASP A 130 0.52 11.96 0.36
CA ASP A 130 -0.41 12.29 -0.74
C ASP A 130 -0.29 13.77 -1.17
N ARG A 131 -0.12 14.70 -0.22
CA ARG A 131 0.06 16.13 -0.49
C ARG A 131 1.38 16.46 -1.18
N VAL A 132 2.45 15.72 -0.90
CA VAL A 132 3.78 15.97 -1.48
C VAL A 132 4.07 15.11 -2.70
N LEU A 133 3.26 14.09 -2.96
CA LEU A 133 3.44 13.15 -4.06
C LEU A 133 3.59 13.83 -5.44
N PRO A 134 2.78 14.88 -5.78
CA PRO A 134 2.89 15.57 -7.06
C PRO A 134 4.25 16.22 -7.33
N TYR A 135 5.10 16.42 -6.32
CA TYR A 135 6.43 17.00 -6.50
C TYR A 135 7.48 15.99 -6.97
N PHE A 136 7.29 14.69 -6.71
CA PHE A 136 8.29 13.68 -7.07
C PHE A 136 8.45 13.45 -8.59
N PRO A 137 7.39 13.47 -9.42
CA PRO A 137 7.54 13.37 -10.88
C PRO A 137 8.44 14.46 -11.49
N LEU A 138 8.65 15.58 -10.82
CA LEU A 138 9.54 16.65 -11.26
C LEU A 138 11.04 16.31 -11.12
N GLY A 139 11.38 15.23 -10.43
CA GLY A 139 12.77 14.79 -10.26
C GLY A 139 13.64 15.74 -9.43
N LEU A 140 13.03 16.60 -8.59
CA LEU A 140 13.76 17.57 -7.79
C LEU A 140 14.61 16.88 -6.72
N PRO A 141 15.90 17.25 -6.54
CA PRO A 141 16.79 16.61 -5.59
C PRO A 141 16.37 16.83 -4.13
N ARG A 142 16.82 15.94 -3.25
CA ARG A 142 16.50 15.91 -1.81
C ARG A 142 16.74 17.24 -1.08
N PHE A 143 17.74 18.01 -1.48
CA PHE A 143 18.02 19.30 -0.84
C PHE A 143 16.99 20.40 -1.19
N LEU A 144 16.26 20.27 -2.31
CA LEU A 144 15.16 21.18 -2.67
C LEU A 144 13.82 20.75 -2.06
N LEU A 145 13.60 19.45 -1.87
CA LEU A 145 12.38 18.90 -1.27
C LEU A 145 12.62 18.11 0.03
N PRO A 146 13.38 18.61 1.02
CA PRO A 146 13.82 17.81 2.15
C PRO A 146 12.67 17.24 2.97
N LYS A 147 11.54 17.95 3.07
CA LYS A 147 10.34 17.46 3.76
C LYS A 147 9.68 16.30 3.03
N ALA A 148 9.50 16.40 1.70
CA ALA A 148 8.86 15.36 0.91
C ALA A 148 9.62 14.02 1.01
N TYR A 149 10.95 14.07 0.86
CA TYR A 149 11.79 12.89 0.99
C TYR A 149 11.74 12.28 2.41
N ARG A 150 11.75 13.10 3.47
CA ARG A 150 11.63 12.60 4.85
C ARG A 150 10.29 11.91 5.11
N ILE A 151 9.19 12.43 4.59
CA ILE A 151 7.86 11.80 4.73
C ILE A 151 7.86 10.42 4.07
N ARG A 152 8.41 10.33 2.85
CA ARG A 152 8.50 9.07 2.11
C ARG A 152 9.37 8.03 2.83
N GLU A 153 10.50 8.45 3.38
CA GLU A 153 11.38 7.59 4.19
C GLU A 153 10.71 7.13 5.49
N ARG A 154 10.01 8.04 6.18
CA ARG A 154 9.28 7.73 7.43
C ARG A 154 8.19 6.67 7.20
N LEU A 155 7.48 6.74 6.06
CA LEU A 155 6.51 5.71 5.68
C LEU A 155 7.17 4.35 5.45
N ALA A 156 8.29 4.31 4.73
CA ALA A 156 9.05 3.07 4.56
C ALA A 156 9.53 2.51 5.92
N ASP A 157 9.95 3.38 6.85
CA ASP A 157 10.34 2.96 8.20
C ASP A 157 9.18 2.35 9.00
N HIS A 158 7.95 2.84 8.83
CA HIS A 158 6.76 2.22 9.42
C HIS A 158 6.51 0.80 8.91
N PHE A 159 6.67 0.57 7.62
CA PHE A 159 6.56 -0.77 7.04
C PHE A 159 7.68 -1.68 7.53
N LYS A 160 8.93 -1.22 7.55
CA LYS A 160 10.06 -2.01 8.06
C LYS A 160 9.89 -2.40 9.53
N SER A 161 9.42 -1.47 10.38
CA SER A 161 9.15 -1.76 11.79
C SER A 161 8.05 -2.81 11.94
N TRP A 162 7.01 -2.71 11.11
CA TRP A 162 5.90 -3.65 11.09
C TRP A 162 6.32 -5.03 10.58
N TYR A 163 7.10 -5.12 9.51
CA TYR A 163 7.62 -6.39 8.99
C TYR A 163 8.46 -7.13 10.02
N LYS A 164 9.37 -6.40 10.69
CA LYS A 164 10.21 -6.97 11.74
C LYS A 164 9.35 -7.57 12.84
N TYR A 165 8.42 -6.80 13.39
CA TYR A 165 7.52 -7.27 14.43
C TYR A 165 6.70 -8.47 13.95
N ALA A 166 6.16 -8.39 12.72
CA ALA A 166 5.27 -9.40 12.19
C ALA A 166 5.99 -10.73 11.96
N ARG A 167 7.23 -10.73 11.45
CA ARG A 167 8.03 -11.96 11.29
C ARG A 167 8.44 -12.59 12.62
N GLU A 168 8.61 -11.78 13.67
CA GLU A 168 8.94 -12.27 15.01
C GLU A 168 7.74 -12.86 15.77
N HIS A 169 6.52 -12.40 15.47
CA HIS A 169 5.33 -12.71 16.28
C HIS A 169 4.19 -13.40 15.52
N ALA A 170 4.28 -13.53 14.20
CA ALA A 170 3.23 -14.15 13.40
C ALA A 170 2.99 -15.60 13.84
N ASP A 171 1.72 -15.92 14.03
CA ASP A 171 1.26 -17.25 14.39
C ASP A 171 0.08 -17.61 13.47
N PRO A 172 0.15 -18.70 12.69
CA PRO A 172 -0.95 -19.13 11.83
C PRO A 172 -2.27 -19.34 12.57
N SER A 173 -2.26 -19.60 13.87
CA SER A 173 -3.46 -19.74 14.70
C SER A 173 -4.22 -18.43 14.93
N LEU A 174 -3.58 -17.28 14.68
CA LEU A 174 -4.19 -15.95 14.78
C LEU A 174 -4.91 -15.52 13.50
N VAL A 175 -4.80 -16.30 12.43
CA VAL A 175 -5.54 -16.02 11.19
C VAL A 175 -7.02 -16.32 11.42
N ASP A 176 -7.86 -15.35 11.06
CA ASP A 176 -9.32 -15.43 11.15
C ASP A 176 -9.82 -16.69 10.40
N PRO A 177 -10.95 -17.30 10.81
CA PRO A 177 -11.49 -18.50 10.17
C PRO A 177 -11.82 -18.35 8.68
N ASP A 178 -11.89 -17.12 8.17
CA ASP A 178 -12.06 -16.84 6.75
C ASP A 178 -10.76 -16.89 5.93
N GLY A 179 -9.63 -17.13 6.58
CA GLY A 179 -8.30 -17.28 5.98
C GLY A 179 -7.59 -15.96 5.66
N ASP A 180 -8.24 -14.81 5.89
CA ASP A 180 -7.76 -13.51 5.43
C ASP A 180 -7.31 -12.59 6.56
N GLY A 181 -8.14 -12.38 7.59
CA GLY A 181 -7.78 -11.46 8.66
C GLY A 181 -6.67 -11.99 9.56
N ASP A 182 -5.70 -11.16 9.89
CA ASP A 182 -4.61 -11.46 10.83
C ASP A 182 -4.32 -10.17 11.63
N PRO A 183 -4.33 -10.22 12.97
CA PRO A 183 -4.06 -9.03 13.79
C PRO A 183 -2.65 -8.48 13.62
N ILE A 184 -1.71 -9.32 13.16
CA ILE A 184 -0.30 -9.00 12.96
C ILE A 184 -0.05 -8.58 11.51
N TRP A 185 -0.38 -9.43 10.53
CA TRP A 185 -0.12 -9.14 9.10
C TRP A 185 -1.24 -8.40 8.36
N GLY A 186 -2.41 -8.22 8.96
CA GLY A 186 -3.56 -7.66 8.25
C GLY A 186 -4.21 -8.70 7.33
N SER A 187 -4.41 -8.36 6.06
CA SER A 187 -5.07 -9.24 5.09
C SER A 187 -4.14 -10.31 4.50
N GLU A 188 -4.73 -11.32 3.86
CA GLU A 188 -4.01 -12.33 3.06
C GLU A 188 -3.20 -11.67 1.95
N LEU A 189 -3.71 -10.57 1.39
CA LEU A 189 -2.98 -9.76 0.41
C LEU A 189 -1.59 -9.38 0.95
N MET A 190 -1.50 -8.86 2.17
CA MET A 190 -0.24 -8.42 2.74
C MET A 190 0.70 -9.59 3.04
N ARG A 191 0.17 -10.71 3.57
CA ARG A 191 0.95 -11.94 3.76
C ARG A 191 1.51 -12.47 2.44
N ASN A 192 0.68 -12.51 1.39
CA ASN A 192 1.08 -12.96 0.06
C ASN A 192 2.11 -12.03 -0.58
N ARG A 193 2.00 -10.71 -0.40
CA ARG A 193 3.01 -9.75 -0.88
C ARG A 193 4.36 -10.02 -0.23
N GLN A 194 4.39 -10.20 1.09
CA GLN A 194 5.61 -10.50 1.84
C GLN A 194 6.24 -11.84 1.45
N ALA A 195 5.43 -12.85 1.15
CA ALA A 195 5.93 -14.16 0.76
C ALA A 195 6.41 -14.23 -0.70
N LEU A 196 5.78 -13.47 -1.61
CA LEU A 196 5.93 -13.67 -3.06
C LEU A 196 6.73 -12.57 -3.77
N LEU A 197 6.84 -11.36 -3.23
CA LEU A 197 7.59 -10.25 -3.86
C LEU A 197 9.10 -10.34 -3.57
N ASN A 198 9.74 -11.44 -3.94
CA ASN A 198 11.13 -11.75 -3.62
C ASN A 198 12.08 -11.69 -4.84
N ALA A 199 11.82 -10.77 -5.77
CA ALA A 199 12.69 -10.56 -6.92
C ALA A 199 14.09 -10.09 -6.48
N ASP A 200 15.07 -10.24 -7.37
CA ASP A 200 16.43 -9.78 -7.11
C ASP A 200 16.42 -8.28 -6.75
N HIS A 201 17.21 -7.91 -5.75
CA HIS A 201 17.27 -6.54 -5.21
C HIS A 201 15.96 -6.00 -4.59
N HIS A 202 14.93 -6.82 -4.40
CA HIS A 202 13.74 -6.47 -3.61
C HIS A 202 13.94 -6.85 -2.14
N ASP A 203 14.78 -6.08 -1.45
CA ASP A 203 14.97 -6.17 0.00
C ASP A 203 13.80 -5.55 0.78
N ASP A 204 13.87 -5.59 2.12
CA ASP A 204 12.85 -5.02 3.00
C ASP A 204 12.60 -3.53 2.76
N ASP A 205 13.63 -2.78 2.36
CA ASP A 205 13.50 -1.36 2.04
C ASP A 205 12.70 -1.15 0.75
N THR A 206 13.01 -1.94 -0.28
CA THR A 206 12.22 -1.96 -1.52
C THR A 206 10.77 -2.35 -1.26
N LEU A 207 10.53 -3.42 -0.49
CA LEU A 207 9.18 -3.86 -0.14
C LEU A 207 8.41 -2.79 0.64
N ALA A 208 9.06 -2.14 1.60
CA ALA A 208 8.45 -1.07 2.38
C ALA A 208 8.04 0.13 1.53
N HIS A 209 8.86 0.49 0.54
CA HIS A 209 8.50 1.50 -0.45
C HIS A 209 7.33 1.03 -1.32
N LEU A 210 7.36 -0.19 -1.86
CA LEU A 210 6.26 -0.73 -2.66
C LEU A 210 4.92 -0.77 -1.89
N ASP A 211 4.95 -1.15 -0.61
CA ASP A 211 3.76 -1.18 0.26
C ASP A 211 3.30 0.22 0.67
N THR A 212 4.19 1.21 0.71
CA THR A 212 3.81 2.64 0.79
C THR A 212 2.97 3.05 -0.41
N GLY A 213 3.38 2.66 -1.62
CA GLY A 213 2.60 2.90 -2.84
C GLY A 213 1.23 2.22 -2.80
N LEU A 214 1.16 1.00 -2.28
CA LEU A 214 -0.10 0.28 -2.08
C LEU A 214 -1.02 1.00 -1.08
N ALA A 215 -0.50 1.38 0.10
CA ALA A 215 -1.28 2.09 1.11
C ALA A 215 -1.80 3.43 0.59
N TRP A 216 -0.96 4.18 -0.14
CA TRP A 216 -1.38 5.41 -0.80
C TRP A 216 -2.52 5.17 -1.79
N ALA A 217 -2.45 4.13 -2.61
CA ALA A 217 -3.50 3.82 -3.59
C ALA A 217 -4.88 3.56 -2.94
N TYR A 218 -4.93 3.07 -1.70
CA TYR A 218 -6.18 2.91 -0.97
C TYR A 218 -6.74 4.22 -0.40
N VAL A 219 -5.89 5.18 -0.06
CA VAL A 219 -6.36 6.43 0.56
C VAL A 219 -6.55 7.59 -0.41
N HIS A 220 -5.83 7.59 -1.53
CA HIS A 220 -5.88 8.64 -2.55
C HIS A 220 -7.30 8.98 -3.03
N PRO A 221 -8.20 8.00 -3.29
CA PRO A 221 -9.57 8.30 -3.69
C PRO A 221 -10.33 9.17 -2.69
N PHE A 222 -10.04 9.04 -1.38
CA PHE A 222 -10.72 9.80 -0.32
C PHE A 222 -10.30 11.27 -0.25
N GLY A 223 -9.14 11.63 -0.81
CA GLY A 223 -8.74 13.03 -0.97
C GLY A 223 -9.41 13.68 -2.17
N ASN A 224 -9.29 13.07 -3.36
CA ASN A 224 -9.65 13.76 -4.60
C ASN A 224 -11.00 13.36 -5.20
N THR A 225 -11.41 12.09 -5.06
CA THR A 225 -12.63 11.58 -5.71
C THR A 225 -13.87 11.92 -4.89
N PHE A 226 -13.80 11.85 -3.56
CA PHE A 226 -14.94 12.20 -2.70
C PHE A 226 -15.23 13.70 -2.68
N GLU A 227 -14.20 14.56 -2.68
CA GLU A 227 -14.36 16.00 -2.85
C GLU A 227 -15.10 16.33 -4.15
N ALA A 228 -14.71 15.70 -5.27
CA ALA A 228 -15.30 15.95 -6.58
C ALA A 228 -16.76 15.46 -6.72
N THR A 229 -17.21 14.50 -5.91
CA THR A 229 -18.60 13.99 -5.95
C THR A 229 -19.58 14.76 -5.07
N LEU A 230 -19.09 15.69 -4.25
CA LEU A 230 -19.92 16.52 -3.36
C LEU A 230 -20.22 17.93 -3.94
N TYR A 231 -19.76 18.19 -5.17
CA TYR A 231 -20.06 19.36 -5.99
C TYR A 231 -20.80 18.95 -7.26
#